data_AF-A0A952JBA3-F1
#
_entry.id   AF-A0A952JBA3-F1
#
_cell.length_a   1.000
_cell.length_b   1.000
_cell.length_c   1.000
_cell.angle_alpha   90.00
_cell.angle_beta   90.00
_cell.angle_gamma   90.00
#
_symmetry.space_group_name_H-M   'P 1'
#
loop_
_entity.id
_entity.type
_entity.pdbx_description
1 polymer ?
#
loop_
_entity_poly.entity_id
_entity_poly.type
_entity_poly.pdbx_seq_one_letter_code
_entity_poly.pdbx_strand_id
1 'polypeptide(L)'
;MEALRHNLFYNKKIFIDGEGTIYNDVNLTKEFGNITQINDLKALSENADFTWHWHIPKTEIDICKHCEFRYLCLDSRVPIKRESGGYYHELECNYNPFICKWKGENEYLTLKEVGVVSNSEEYTIDYEKLKTINNILWGS
;
A
#
# COMPACT_ATOMS: atom_id res chain seq x y z
N MET A 1 -13.83 8.58 -10.27
CA MET A 1 -12.60 7.75 -10.39
C MET A 1 -12.40 7.01 -9.07
N GLU A 2 -12.45 5.67 -9.10
CA GLU A 2 -12.46 4.80 -7.90
C GLU A 2 -11.19 4.94 -7.05
N ALA A 3 -10.02 4.99 -7.70
CA ALA A 3 -8.70 5.02 -7.06
C ALA A 3 -8.44 6.27 -6.21
N LEU A 4 -9.23 7.34 -6.39
CA LEU A 4 -9.13 8.57 -5.59
C LEU A 4 -9.77 8.42 -4.21
N ARG A 5 -10.67 7.45 -4.05
CA ARG A 5 -11.46 7.26 -2.83
C ARG A 5 -11.21 5.92 -2.17
N HIS A 6 -10.66 4.97 -2.93
CA HIS A 6 -10.54 3.58 -2.49
C HIS A 6 -9.20 2.96 -2.84
N ASN A 7 -8.79 1.97 -2.05
CA ASN A 7 -7.68 1.10 -2.36
C ASN A 7 -8.08 0.10 -3.45
N LEU A 8 -7.50 0.20 -4.64
CA LEU A 8 -7.87 -0.65 -5.78
C LEU A 8 -7.63 -2.14 -5.55
N PHE A 9 -6.64 -2.50 -4.74
CA PHE A 9 -6.40 -3.92 -4.44
C PHE A 9 -7.50 -4.50 -3.56
N TYR A 10 -7.99 -3.77 -2.55
CA TYR A 10 -8.93 -4.33 -1.58
C TYR A 10 -10.40 -4.06 -1.86
N ASN A 11 -10.70 -2.89 -2.41
CA ASN A 11 -12.07 -2.43 -2.57
C ASN A 11 -12.93 -3.45 -3.31
N LYS A 12 -14.04 -3.87 -2.68
CA LYS A 12 -14.99 -4.87 -3.19
C LYS A 12 -14.40 -6.26 -3.40
N LYS A 13 -13.27 -6.59 -2.77
CA LYS A 13 -12.68 -7.93 -2.78
C LYS A 13 -12.90 -8.64 -1.45
N ILE A 14 -13.09 -9.96 -1.53
CA ILE A 14 -13.25 -10.88 -0.42
C ILE A 14 -12.26 -12.03 -0.66
N PHE A 15 -11.58 -12.47 0.40
CA PHE A 15 -10.64 -13.59 0.34
C PHE A 15 -11.27 -14.79 1.04
N ILE A 16 -11.17 -15.98 0.44
CA ILE A 16 -11.72 -17.22 0.98
C ILE A 16 -10.65 -18.30 0.86
N ASP A 17 -10.37 -19.00 1.94
CA ASP A 17 -9.39 -20.10 1.95
C ASP A 17 -9.99 -21.44 1.48
N GLY A 18 -9.18 -22.51 1.52
CA GLY A 18 -9.60 -23.84 1.11
C GLY A 18 -10.69 -24.48 1.99
N GLU A 19 -10.85 -24.01 3.23
CA GLU A 19 -11.86 -24.47 4.18
C GLU A 19 -13.14 -23.62 4.12
N GLY A 20 -13.16 -22.59 3.28
CA GLY A 20 -14.28 -21.67 3.12
C GLY A 20 -14.29 -20.52 4.14
N THR A 21 -13.22 -20.34 4.93
CA THR A 21 -13.09 -19.24 5.89
C THR A 21 -12.89 -17.93 5.14
N ILE A 22 -13.61 -16.89 5.56
CA ILE A 22 -13.66 -15.57 4.93
C ILE A 22 -12.67 -14.63 5.63
N TYR A 23 -11.86 -13.95 4.83
CA TYR A 23 -10.88 -12.96 5.25
C TYR A 23 -11.08 -11.65 4.46
N ASN A 24 -10.65 -10.54 5.06
CA ASN A 24 -10.64 -9.24 4.39
C ASN A 24 -9.33 -8.94 3.64
N ASP A 25 -8.29 -9.74 3.87
CA ASP A 25 -6.95 -9.53 3.31
C ASP A 25 -6.28 -10.83 2.85
N VAL A 26 -5.26 -10.71 2.00
CA VAL A 26 -4.55 -11.86 1.41
C VAL A 26 -3.63 -12.58 2.39
N ASN A 27 -3.24 -11.95 3.49
CA ASN A 27 -2.40 -12.55 4.52
C ASN A 27 -3.21 -13.39 5.51
N LEU A 28 -4.54 -13.47 5.34
CA LEU A 28 -5.45 -14.32 6.12
C LEU A 28 -5.35 -14.06 7.63
N THR A 29 -5.25 -12.79 8.03
CA THR A 29 -4.93 -12.43 9.42
C THR A 29 -6.15 -12.35 10.33
N LYS A 30 -7.32 -11.98 9.78
CA LYS A 30 -8.57 -11.82 10.54
C LYS A 30 -9.71 -12.54 9.85
N GLU A 31 -10.36 -13.43 10.58
CA GLU A 31 -11.50 -14.22 10.13
C GLU A 31 -12.82 -13.44 10.32
N PHE A 32 -13.72 -13.58 9.35
CA PHE A 32 -15.05 -12.94 9.35
C PHE A 32 -16.20 -13.94 9.18
N GLY A 33 -15.93 -15.23 9.36
CA GLY A 33 -16.90 -16.31 9.26
C GLY A 33 -16.56 -17.30 8.15
N ASN A 34 -17.51 -18.18 7.82
CA ASN A 34 -17.35 -19.20 6.79
C ASN A 34 -18.44 -19.07 5.71
N ILE A 35 -18.06 -19.25 4.45
CA ILE A 35 -18.93 -19.11 3.28
C ILE A 35 -20.14 -20.06 3.30
N THR A 36 -20.01 -21.21 3.97
CA THR A 36 -21.10 -22.19 4.12
C THR A 36 -22.14 -21.80 5.17
N GLN A 37 -21.79 -20.88 6.06
CA GLN A 37 -22.62 -20.45 7.19
C GLN A 37 -23.19 -19.03 7.02
N ILE A 38 -22.65 -18.26 6.08
CA ILE A 38 -23.08 -16.89 5.85
C ILE A 38 -24.35 -16.85 4.99
N ASN A 39 -25.39 -16.19 5.50
CA ASN A 39 -26.65 -16.03 4.77
C ASN A 39 -26.66 -14.80 3.84
N ASP A 40 -25.88 -13.78 4.19
CA ASP A 40 -25.78 -12.54 3.42
C ASP A 40 -24.31 -12.06 3.33
N LEU A 41 -23.70 -12.27 2.17
CA LEU A 41 -22.35 -11.78 1.87
C LEU A 41 -22.29 -10.24 1.83
N LYS A 42 -23.39 -9.57 1.51
CA LYS A 42 -23.40 -8.11 1.41
C LYS A 42 -23.20 -7.46 2.78
N ALA A 43 -23.65 -8.10 3.86
CA ALA A 43 -23.43 -7.64 5.22
C ALA A 43 -21.93 -7.45 5.55
N LEU A 44 -21.02 -8.19 4.91
CA LEU A 44 -19.57 -7.98 5.06
C LEU A 44 -19.13 -6.60 4.53
N SER A 45 -19.74 -6.12 3.44
CA SER A 45 -19.42 -4.80 2.89
C SER A 45 -19.91 -3.64 3.75
N GLU A 46 -20.83 -3.91 4.68
CA GLU A 46 -21.34 -2.94 5.66
C GLU A 46 -20.54 -3.01 6.97
N ASN A 47 -19.71 -4.04 7.14
CA ASN A 47 -18.85 -4.19 8.30
C ASN A 47 -17.61 -3.28 8.16
N ALA A 48 -17.52 -2.26 9.00
CA ALA A 48 -16.40 -1.32 9.03
C ALA A 48 -15.05 -2.01 9.32
N ASP A 49 -15.04 -3.03 10.17
CA ASP A 49 -13.85 -3.83 10.47
C ASP A 49 -13.41 -4.70 9.28
N PHE A 50 -14.32 -5.04 8.36
CA PHE A 50 -13.99 -5.76 7.13
C PHE A 50 -13.46 -4.79 6.07
N THR A 51 -14.09 -3.62 5.96
CA THR A 51 -13.88 -2.67 4.87
C THR A 51 -12.93 -1.52 5.17
N TRP A 52 -12.37 -1.40 6.38
CA TRP A 52 -11.56 -0.24 6.77
C TRP A 52 -10.45 0.11 5.77
N HIS A 53 -9.72 -0.90 5.25
CA HIS A 53 -8.63 -0.68 4.29
C HIS A 53 -9.12 -0.45 2.84
N TRP A 54 -10.40 -0.67 2.54
CA TRP A 54 -10.99 -0.29 1.25
C TRP A 54 -10.98 1.22 1.07
N HIS A 55 -11.07 1.97 2.17
CA HIS A 55 -11.19 3.42 2.19
C HIS A 55 -9.85 4.15 2.35
N ILE A 56 -8.71 3.43 2.27
CA ILE A 56 -7.37 4.02 2.32
C ILE A 56 -6.79 4.04 0.90
N PRO A 57 -7.04 5.10 0.10
CA PRO A 57 -6.49 5.18 -1.24
C PRO A 57 -4.96 5.27 -1.20
N LYS A 58 -4.31 4.84 -2.28
CA LYS A 58 -2.84 4.89 -2.40
C LYS A 58 -2.27 6.33 -2.28
N THR A 59 -3.11 7.36 -2.42
CA THR A 59 -2.78 8.78 -2.20
C THR A 59 -2.62 9.17 -0.73
N GLU A 60 -3.11 8.36 0.21
CA GLU A 60 -2.96 8.60 1.66
C GLU A 60 -1.83 7.78 2.29
N ILE A 61 -1.21 6.89 1.52
CA ILE A 61 -0.14 6.02 1.98
C ILE A 61 1.20 6.64 1.59
N ASP A 62 2.12 6.68 2.56
CA ASP A 62 3.49 7.11 2.36
C ASP A 62 4.14 6.36 1.20
N ILE A 63 5.01 7.05 0.46
CA ILE A 63 5.63 6.59 -0.80
C ILE A 63 4.61 6.43 -1.94
N CYS A 64 3.53 5.67 -1.75
CA CYS A 64 2.49 5.43 -2.75
C CYS A 64 1.86 6.73 -3.26
N LYS A 65 1.70 7.75 -2.40
CA LYS A 65 1.19 9.07 -2.81
C LYS A 65 2.07 9.81 -3.82
N HIS A 66 3.36 9.47 -3.88
CA HIS A 66 4.32 10.00 -4.85
C HIS A 66 4.43 9.15 -6.12
N CYS A 67 4.04 7.88 -6.05
CA CYS A 67 4.14 6.92 -7.15
C CYS A 67 3.18 7.24 -8.30
N GLU A 68 3.68 7.36 -9.52
CA GLU A 68 2.91 7.56 -10.75
C GLU A 68 1.92 6.42 -11.03
N PHE A 69 2.19 5.21 -10.51
CA PHE A 69 1.27 4.07 -10.63
C PHE A 69 0.15 4.07 -9.56
N ARG A 70 0.07 5.07 -8.67
CA ARG A 70 -0.89 5.08 -7.54
C ARG A 70 -2.35 4.84 -7.92
N TYR A 71 -2.76 5.20 -9.14
CA TYR A 71 -4.14 5.02 -9.63
C TYR A 71 -4.39 3.73 -10.40
N LEU A 72 -3.38 2.87 -10.55
CA LEU A 72 -3.48 1.56 -11.22
C LEU A 72 -2.84 0.42 -10.42
N CYS A 73 -2.10 0.75 -9.36
CA CYS A 73 -1.35 -0.21 -8.58
C CYS A 73 -2.27 -1.21 -7.84
N LEU A 74 -2.01 -2.50 -8.06
CA LEU A 74 -2.68 -3.62 -7.40
C LEU A 74 -1.83 -4.20 -6.27
N ASP A 75 -0.98 -3.37 -5.66
CA ASP A 75 -0.17 -3.78 -4.52
C ASP A 75 -1.03 -4.16 -3.32
N SER A 76 -0.78 -5.37 -2.82
CA SER A 76 -1.55 -6.06 -1.78
C SER A 76 -0.99 -5.88 -0.37
N ARG A 77 -0.03 -4.97 -0.16
CA ARG A 77 0.47 -4.70 1.19
C ARG A 77 -0.61 -3.97 1.98
N VAL A 78 -0.82 -4.40 3.22
CA VAL A 78 -1.78 -3.77 4.12
C VAL A 78 -1.18 -2.44 4.60
N PRO A 79 -1.89 -1.30 4.46
CA PRO A 79 -1.44 -0.05 5.05
C PRO A 79 -1.57 -0.10 6.57
N ILE A 80 -0.51 0.29 7.28
CA ILE A 80 -0.47 0.36 8.74
C ILE A 80 -0.61 1.82 9.14
N LYS A 81 -1.52 2.10 10.08
CA LYS A 81 -1.69 3.45 10.63
C LYS A 81 -0.57 3.74 11.62
N ARG A 82 0.12 4.86 11.45
CA ARG A 82 1.13 5.35 12.40
C ARG A 82 0.45 6.03 13.59
N GLU A 83 1.02 5.91 14.79
CA GLU A 83 0.55 6.61 16.00
C GLU A 83 0.51 8.13 15.82
N SER A 84 1.53 8.71 15.18
CA SER A 84 1.59 10.13 14.84
C SER A 84 0.70 10.54 13.66
N GLY A 85 -0.02 9.59 13.06
CA GLY A 85 -0.88 9.79 11.90
C GLY A 85 -0.25 9.44 10.55
N GLY A 86 -1.11 9.24 9.56
CA GLY A 86 -0.72 8.74 8.24
C GLY A 86 -0.65 7.21 8.15
N TYR A 87 -0.42 6.72 6.95
CA TYR A 87 -0.34 5.29 6.64
C TYR A 87 1.00 4.96 5.99
N TYR A 88 1.61 3.85 6.39
CA TYR A 88 2.85 3.34 5.81
C TYR A 88 2.74 1.84 5.50
N HIS A 89 3.73 1.31 4.80
CA HIS A 89 3.91 -0.13 4.63
C HIS A 89 5.19 -0.56 5.34
N GLU A 90 5.14 -1.70 6.02
CA GLU A 90 6.30 -2.26 6.74
C GLU A 90 7.44 -2.67 5.80
N LEU A 91 7.09 -3.21 4.63
CA LEU A 91 8.04 -3.61 3.60
C LEU A 91 8.10 -2.59 2.47
N GLU A 92 9.32 -2.29 2.01
CA GLU A 92 9.57 -1.42 0.85
C GLU A 92 8.99 -2.03 -0.44
N CYS A 93 8.50 -1.17 -1.34
CA CYS A 93 8.03 -1.60 -2.65
C CYS A 93 9.23 -2.01 -3.51
N ASN A 94 9.05 -2.96 -4.43
CA ASN A 94 10.07 -3.24 -5.44
C ASN A 94 10.24 -2.07 -6.43
N TYR A 95 9.39 -1.05 -6.39
CA TYR A 95 9.49 0.15 -7.19
C TYR A 95 9.79 1.37 -6.32
N ASN A 96 10.85 2.11 -6.65
CA ASN A 96 11.16 3.38 -6.01
C ASN A 96 10.68 4.55 -6.88
N PRO A 97 9.58 5.23 -6.52
CA PRO A 97 9.00 6.30 -7.33
C PRO A 97 9.82 7.60 -7.31
N PHE A 98 10.81 7.74 -6.43
CA PHE A 98 11.62 8.96 -6.35
C PHE A 98 12.78 8.98 -7.35
N ILE A 99 13.10 7.82 -7.92
CA ILE A 99 14.13 7.66 -8.95
C ILE A 99 13.61 6.89 -10.18
N CYS A 100 12.31 6.57 -10.20
CA CYS A 100 11.62 5.83 -11.25
C CYS A 100 12.27 4.50 -11.66
N LYS A 101 12.73 3.70 -10.68
CA LYS A 101 13.43 2.41 -10.93
C LYS A 101 12.85 1.26 -10.13
N TRP A 102 12.90 0.07 -10.72
CA TRP A 102 12.58 -1.22 -10.12
C TRP A 102 13.82 -1.88 -9.51
N LYS A 103 13.60 -2.60 -8.43
CA LYS A 103 14.62 -3.43 -7.78
C LYS A 103 15.15 -4.44 -8.79
N GLY A 104 16.46 -4.40 -9.03
CA GLY A 104 17.16 -5.23 -10.02
C GLY A 104 17.56 -4.47 -11.29
N GLU A 105 17.05 -3.25 -11.51
CA GLU A 105 17.57 -2.37 -12.56
C GLU A 105 18.94 -1.79 -12.16
N ASN A 106 19.74 -1.43 -13.16
CA ASN A 106 21.01 -0.76 -12.91
C ASN A 106 20.77 0.57 -12.18
N GLU A 107 21.63 0.88 -11.21
CA GLU A 107 21.57 2.10 -10.40
C GLU A 107 20.27 2.23 -9.57
N TYR A 108 19.60 1.11 -9.28
CA TYR A 108 18.54 1.09 -8.28
C TYR A 108 19.10 1.47 -6.91
N LEU A 109 18.37 2.34 -6.20
CA LEU A 109 18.64 2.70 -4.81
C LEU A 109 17.35 2.50 -4.00
N THR A 110 17.50 2.00 -2.79
CA THR A 110 16.43 1.87 -1.79
C THR A 110 15.93 3.24 -1.32
N LEU A 111 14.76 3.28 -0.69
CA LEU A 111 14.21 4.51 -0.08
C LEU A 111 15.23 5.18 0.87
N LYS A 112 15.87 4.38 1.72
CA LYS A 112 16.88 4.86 2.67
C LYS A 112 18.09 5.48 1.95
N GLU A 113 18.58 4.83 0.90
CA GLU A 113 19.71 5.33 0.11
C GLU A 113 19.38 6.66 -0.57
N VAL A 114 18.13 6.87 -0.98
CA VAL A 114 17.69 8.13 -1.58
C VAL A 114 17.27 9.20 -0.58
N GLY A 115 17.34 8.91 0.74
CA GLY A 115 17.02 9.88 1.79
C GLY A 115 15.53 9.93 2.15
N VAL A 116 14.79 8.86 1.90
CA VAL A 116 13.38 8.74 2.26
C VAL A 116 13.23 7.69 3.36
N VAL A 117 12.57 8.07 4.45
CA VAL A 117 12.23 7.17 5.56
C VAL A 117 10.72 7.11 5.70
N SER A 118 10.17 5.91 5.84
CA SER A 118 8.76 5.67 6.08
C SER A 118 8.60 4.41 6.92
N ASN A 119 8.40 4.57 8.22
CA ASN A 119 8.25 3.45 9.16
C ASN A 119 7.20 3.77 10.24
N SER A 120 7.14 2.96 11.30
CA SER A 120 6.24 3.12 12.45
C SER A 120 6.48 4.38 13.27
N GLU A 121 7.65 4.99 13.17
CA GLU A 121 8.06 6.13 13.98
C GLU A 121 7.94 7.45 13.21
N GLU A 122 8.39 7.46 11.95
CA GLU A 122 8.51 8.68 11.16
C GLU A 122 8.25 8.50 9.66
N TYR A 123 7.98 9.64 9.03
CA TYR A 123 7.97 9.81 7.57
C TYR A 123 8.72 11.09 7.19
N THR A 124 9.88 10.94 6.55
CA THR A 124 10.74 12.06 6.18
C THR A 124 11.30 11.89 4.76
N ILE A 125 11.51 13.03 4.09
CA ILE A 125 12.09 13.10 2.76
C ILE A 125 13.19 14.16 2.76
N ASP A 126 14.43 13.75 2.47
CA ASP A 126 15.55 14.66 2.20
C ASP A 126 15.52 15.07 0.71
N TYR A 127 14.91 16.23 0.45
CA TYR A 127 14.76 16.75 -0.91
C TYR A 127 16.09 17.14 -1.57
N GLU A 128 17.10 17.59 -0.80
CA GLU A 128 18.40 17.98 -1.35
C GLU A 128 19.19 16.74 -1.79
N LYS A 129 19.15 15.68 -0.97
CA LYS A 129 19.73 14.38 -1.33
C LYS A 129 19.02 13.77 -2.54
N LEU A 130 17.68 13.79 -2.56
CA LEU A 130 16.89 13.32 -3.70
C LEU A 130 17.22 14.06 -4.99
N LYS A 131 17.35 15.39 -4.92
CA LYS A 131 17.70 16.22 -6.07
C LYS A 131 19.11 15.90 -6.58
N THR A 132 20.07 15.74 -5.68
CA THR A 132 21.45 15.38 -6.02
C THR A 132 21.50 14.02 -6.73
N ILE A 133 20.80 13.01 -6.19
CA ILE A 133 20.72 11.68 -6.80
C ILE A 133 20.04 11.72 -8.15
N ASN A 134 18.91 12.42 -8.29
CA ASN A 134 18.23 12.54 -9.57
C ASN A 134 19.08 13.27 -10.61
N ASN A 135 19.86 14.27 -10.22
CA ASN A 135 20.83 14.91 -11.13
C ASN A 135 21.94 13.95 -11.57
N ILE A 136 22.37 13.02 -10.72
CA ILE A 136 23.37 12.02 -11.10
C ILE A 136 22.77 10.97 -12.04
N LEU A 137 21.55 10.51 -11.75
CA LEU A 137 20.88 9.46 -12.54
C LEU A 137 20.31 9.97 -13.87
N TRP A 138 19.82 11.20 -13.89
CA TRP A 138 19.03 11.74 -15.00
C TRP A 138 19.52 13.11 -15.51
N GLY A 139 20.47 13.75 -14.83
CA GLY A 139 21.06 15.01 -15.28
C GLY A 139 22.00 14.76 -16.44
N SER A 140 21.66 15.33 -17.60
CA SER A 140 22.52 15.38 -18.79
C SER A 140 23.41 16.61 -18.78
#